data_AF-A0A800DYR7-F1
#
_entry.id   AF-A0A800DYR7-F1
#
_cell.length_a   1.000
_cell.length_b   1.000
_cell.length_c   1.000
_cell.angle_alpha   90.00
_cell.angle_beta   90.00
_cell.angle_gamma   90.00
#
_symmetry.space_group_name_H-M   'P 1'
#
loop_
_entity.id
_entity.type
_entity.pdbx_description
1 polymer ?
#
loop_
_entity_poly.entity_id
_entity_poly.type
_entity_poly.pdbx_seq_one_letter_code
_entity_poly.pdbx_strand_id
1 'polypeptide(L)'
;MVEVGETLYSISGKYYVSVSDIKHFNNLKSNVISVGQKLKLIGKKSIVVSKNIEHIVVKGDTLFSLSKKYNITVEKLKTLNNLINNNLSLGQKLIIE
;
A
#
# COMPACT_ATOMS: atom_id res chain seq x y z
N MET A 1 -19.45 -10.55 -13.17
CA MET A 1 -20.79 -10.96 -12.68
C MET A 1 -20.53 -11.87 -11.49
N VAL A 2 -21.33 -11.81 -10.43
CA VAL A 2 -21.15 -12.64 -9.25
C VAL A 2 -21.45 -14.11 -9.58
N GLU A 3 -20.51 -14.99 -9.28
CA GLU A 3 -20.63 -16.44 -9.47
C GLU A 3 -21.17 -17.15 -8.21
N VAL A 4 -21.62 -18.39 -8.37
CA VAL A 4 -22.09 -19.21 -7.24
C VAL A 4 -20.94 -19.38 -6.24
N GLY A 5 -21.20 -19.05 -4.97
CA GLY A 5 -20.22 -19.14 -3.89
C GLY A 5 -19.32 -17.90 -3.73
N GLU A 6 -19.39 -16.90 -4.62
CA GLU A 6 -18.67 -15.66 -4.43
C GLU A 6 -19.31 -14.77 -3.35
N THR A 7 -18.47 -14.22 -2.50
CA THR A 7 -18.77 -13.16 -1.52
C THR A 7 -18.00 -11.89 -1.88
N LEU A 8 -18.40 -10.73 -1.32
CA LEU A 8 -17.63 -9.49 -1.47
C LEU A 8 -16.16 -9.65 -1.06
N TYR A 9 -15.88 -10.49 -0.06
CA TYR A 9 -14.52 -10.76 0.40
C TYR A 9 -13.72 -11.55 -0.65
N SER A 10 -14.27 -12.64 -1.18
CA SER A 10 -13.59 -13.42 -2.22
C SER A 10 -13.39 -12.62 -3.51
N ILE A 11 -14.35 -11.76 -3.88
CA ILE A 11 -14.26 -10.86 -5.03
C ILE A 11 -13.20 -9.79 -4.78
N SER A 12 -13.17 -9.22 -3.57
CA SER A 12 -12.16 -8.25 -3.16
C SER A 12 -10.74 -8.81 -3.32
N GLY A 13 -10.51 -10.04 -2.86
CA GLY A 13 -9.22 -10.72 -3.02
C GLY A 13 -8.89 -11.06 -4.47
N LYS A 14 -9.86 -11.63 -5.21
CA LYS A 14 -9.69 -12.04 -6.62
C LYS A 14 -9.34 -10.87 -7.54
N TYR A 15 -9.95 -9.71 -7.31
CA TYR A 15 -9.81 -8.53 -8.18
C TYR A 15 -8.96 -7.41 -7.58
N TYR A 16 -8.39 -7.60 -6.39
CA TYR A 16 -7.55 -6.61 -5.69
C TYR A 16 -8.25 -5.24 -5.52
N VAL A 17 -9.53 -5.26 -5.19
CA VAL A 17 -10.34 -4.06 -4.89
C VAL A 17 -10.86 -4.18 -3.48
N SER A 18 -10.85 -3.11 -2.68
CA SER A 18 -11.35 -3.21 -1.30
C SER A 18 -12.87 -3.48 -1.27
N VAL A 19 -13.33 -4.24 -0.27
CA VAL A 19 -14.78 -4.44 -0.05
C VAL A 19 -15.51 -3.10 0.09
N SER A 20 -14.89 -2.11 0.74
CA SER A 20 -15.45 -0.76 0.91
C SER A 20 -15.68 -0.08 -0.43
N ASP A 21 -14.70 -0.11 -1.33
CA ASP A 21 -14.83 0.46 -2.67
C ASP A 21 -15.90 -0.28 -3.46
N ILE A 22 -15.90 -1.61 -3.44
CA ILE A 22 -16.95 -2.40 -4.10
C ILE A 22 -18.33 -1.96 -3.62
N LYS A 23 -18.52 -1.75 -2.30
CA LYS A 23 -19.80 -1.28 -1.77
C LYS A 23 -20.13 0.14 -2.21
N HIS A 24 -19.17 1.05 -2.11
CA HIS A 24 -19.33 2.46 -2.48
C HIS A 24 -19.76 2.62 -3.94
N PHE A 25 -19.03 2.01 -4.87
CA PHE A 25 -19.30 2.14 -6.32
C PHE A 25 -20.55 1.38 -6.79
N ASN A 26 -21.08 0.47 -5.97
CA ASN A 26 -22.30 -0.28 -6.26
C ASN A 26 -23.49 0.12 -5.38
N ASN A 27 -23.36 1.20 -4.59
CA ASN A 27 -24.38 1.67 -3.65
C ASN A 27 -24.90 0.55 -2.71
N LEU A 28 -24.03 -0.37 -2.31
CA LEU A 28 -24.39 -1.49 -1.44
C LEU A 28 -24.36 -1.05 0.03
N LYS A 29 -25.48 -1.24 0.72
CA LYS A 29 -25.58 -0.95 2.16
C LYS A 29 -25.08 -2.12 3.03
N SER A 30 -25.09 -3.34 2.50
CA SER A 30 -24.67 -4.55 3.20
C SER A 30 -23.64 -5.35 2.39
N ASN A 31 -23.22 -6.50 2.91
CA ASN A 31 -22.35 -7.43 2.21
C ASN A 31 -23.11 -8.50 1.42
N VAL A 32 -24.44 -8.38 1.36
CA VAL A 32 -25.31 -9.32 0.64
C VAL A 32 -25.24 -9.01 -0.84
N ILE A 33 -24.90 -10.03 -1.63
CA ILE A 33 -24.86 -9.99 -3.09
C ILE A 33 -25.58 -11.22 -3.63
N SER A 34 -26.14 -11.12 -4.83
CA SER A 34 -26.85 -12.22 -5.48
C SER A 34 -26.03 -12.80 -6.63
N VAL A 35 -26.16 -14.11 -6.85
CA VAL A 35 -25.60 -14.74 -8.06
C VAL A 35 -26.15 -14.06 -9.30
N GLY A 36 -25.29 -13.78 -10.28
CA GLY A 36 -25.66 -13.03 -11.47
C GLY A 36 -25.62 -11.51 -11.33
N GLN A 37 -25.43 -10.98 -10.12
CA GLN A 37 -25.32 -9.53 -9.91
C GLN A 37 -24.09 -8.95 -10.63
N LYS A 38 -24.27 -7.82 -11.31
CA LYS A 38 -23.15 -7.07 -11.90
C LYS A 38 -22.61 -6.08 -10.88
N LEU A 39 -21.33 -6.21 -10.54
CA LEU A 39 -20.62 -5.29 -9.67
C LEU A 39 -19.64 -4.44 -10.48
N LYS A 40 -19.67 -3.13 -10.27
CA LYS A 40 -18.65 -2.16 -10.66
C LYS A 40 -17.46 -2.32 -9.72
N LEU A 41 -16.42 -2.98 -10.18
CA LEU A 41 -15.17 -3.14 -9.43
C LEU A 41 -14.25 -1.95 -9.72
N ILE A 42 -14.68 -0.76 -9.34
CA ILE A 42 -13.84 0.43 -9.41
C ILE A 42 -13.07 0.48 -8.10
N GLY A 43 -11.80 0.12 -8.15
CA GLY A 43 -10.84 0.48 -7.13
C GLY A 43 -9.73 1.21 -7.85
N LYS A 44 -9.15 2.23 -7.22
CA LYS A 44 -7.78 2.56 -7.64
C LYS A 44 -7.01 1.26 -7.44
N LYS A 45 -6.53 0.70 -8.56
CA LYS A 45 -5.41 -0.22 -8.54
C LYS A 45 -4.25 0.63 -8.03
N SER A 46 -4.21 0.90 -6.73
CA SER A 46 -2.95 1.07 -6.04
C SER A 46 -2.33 -0.30 -6.13
N ILE A 47 -1.77 -0.59 -7.30
CA ILE A 47 -0.48 -1.24 -7.33
C ILE A 47 0.38 -0.24 -6.57
N VAL A 48 0.34 -0.31 -5.24
CA VAL A 48 1.55 -0.17 -4.46
C VAL A 48 2.39 -1.33 -4.98
N VAL A 49 3.00 -1.10 -6.14
CA VAL A 49 4.36 -1.55 -6.32
C VAL A 49 5.01 -0.77 -5.20
N SER A 50 5.12 -1.40 -4.03
CA SER A 50 6.04 -0.97 -2.99
C SER A 50 7.39 -1.08 -3.67
N LYS A 51 7.72 -0.03 -4.43
CA LYS A 51 9.01 0.11 -5.06
C LYS A 51 9.88 0.44 -3.87
N ASN A 52 10.34 -0.62 -3.21
CA ASN A 52 11.35 -0.54 -2.18
C ASN A 52 12.58 0.05 -2.87
N ILE A 53 12.69 1.37 -2.82
CA ILE A 53 13.84 2.07 -3.34
C ILE A 53 14.95 1.80 -2.35
N GLU A 54 15.99 1.11 -2.80
CA GLU A 54 17.20 0.99 -2.00
C GLU A 54 18.03 2.27 -2.16
N HIS A 55 18.38 2.88 -1.05
CA HIS A 55 19.27 4.03 -0.97
C HIS A 55 20.55 3.64 -0.24
N ILE A 56 21.71 3.92 -0.84
CA ILE A 56 23.02 3.73 -0.20
C ILE A 56 23.45 5.09 0.35
N VAL A 57 23.63 5.16 1.67
CA VAL A 57 24.00 6.39 2.39
C VAL A 57 25.36 6.90 1.90
N VAL A 58 25.40 8.17 1.49
CA VAL A 58 26.61 8.89 1.08
C VAL A 58 26.94 10.04 2.03
N LYS A 59 28.10 10.67 1.82
CA LYS A 59 28.53 11.80 2.64
C LYS A 59 27.54 12.96 2.53
N GLY A 60 27.01 13.38 3.68
CA GLY A 60 26.04 14.48 3.79
C GLY A 60 24.59 14.01 3.99
N ASP A 61 24.31 12.72 3.84
CA ASP A 61 22.98 12.20 4.13
C ASP A 61 22.67 12.20 5.64
N THR A 62 21.46 12.65 5.93
CA THR A 62 20.81 12.59 7.24
C THR A 62 19.41 12.03 7.06
N LEU A 63 18.82 11.45 8.12
CA LEU A 63 17.43 10.98 8.07
C LEU A 63 16.48 12.09 7.61
N PHE A 64 16.69 13.33 8.02
CA PHE A 64 15.88 14.47 7.60
C PHE A 64 16.03 14.80 6.12
N SER A 65 17.26 14.84 5.60
CA SER A 65 17.50 15.10 4.17
C SER A 65 16.90 14.00 3.28
N LEU A 66 17.00 12.73 3.71
CA LEU A 66 16.43 11.59 3.00
C LEU A 66 14.91 11.58 3.08
N SER A 67 14.33 11.89 4.25
CA SER A 67 12.88 11.98 4.42
C SER A 67 12.28 13.05 3.51
N LYS A 68 12.96 14.21 3.35
CA LYS A 68 12.57 15.26 2.41
C LYS A 68 12.73 14.83 0.95
N LYS A 69 13.86 14.22 0.60
CA LYS A 69 14.17 13.75 -0.76
C LYS A 69 13.14 12.74 -1.27
N TYR A 70 12.74 11.81 -0.41
CA TYR A 70 11.84 10.72 -0.76
C TYR A 70 10.39 10.97 -0.35
N ASN A 71 10.09 12.13 0.24
CA ASN A 71 8.76 12.50 0.73
C ASN A 71 8.15 11.47 1.70
N ILE A 72 8.98 10.96 2.62
CA ILE A 72 8.57 10.06 3.70
C ILE A 72 8.82 10.73 5.05
N THR A 73 8.25 10.21 6.13
CA THR A 73 8.59 10.69 7.48
C THR A 73 9.87 10.02 7.98
N VAL A 74 10.61 10.72 8.85
CA VAL A 74 11.78 10.13 9.53
C VAL A 74 11.37 8.88 10.32
N GLU A 75 10.21 8.91 10.96
CA GLU A 75 9.70 7.77 11.72
C GLU A 75 9.39 6.55 10.83
N LYS A 76 8.76 6.76 9.68
CA LYS A 76 8.54 5.69 8.69
C LYS A 76 9.86 5.15 8.16
N LEU A 77 10.84 6.02 7.87
CA LEU A 77 12.18 5.61 7.45
C LEU A 77 12.87 4.74 8.50
N LYS A 78 12.80 5.15 9.77
CA LYS A 78 13.39 4.42 10.89
C LYS A 78 12.74 3.06 11.11
N THR A 79 11.41 3.02 11.16
CA THR A 79 10.65 1.78 11.37
C THR A 79 10.89 0.78 10.23
N LEU A 80 10.92 1.25 8.98
CA LEU A 80 11.18 0.42 7.81
C LEU A 80 12.59 -0.22 7.81
N ASN A 81 13.56 0.44 8.46
CA ASN A 81 14.96 0.02 8.49
C ASN A 81 15.45 -0.43 9.87
N ASN A 82 14.53 -0.62 10.82
CA ASN A 82 14.84 -0.96 12.21
C ASN A 82 15.90 -0.05 12.88
N LEU A 83 15.88 1.25 12.54
CA LEU A 83 16.84 2.22 13.07
C LEU A 83 16.40 2.69 14.47
N ILE A 84 17.25 2.48 15.46
CA ILE A 84 16.99 2.90 16.84
C ILE A 84 17.29 4.40 17.01
N ASN A 85 18.38 4.88 16.39
CA ASN A 85 18.85 6.26 16.48
C ASN A 85 18.86 6.94 15.10
N ASN A 86 19.46 8.14 15.04
CA ASN A 86 19.56 8.93 13.81
C ASN A 86 20.91 8.81 13.12
N ASN A 87 21.78 7.91 13.60
CA ASN A 87 23.12 7.74 13.04
C ASN A 87 23.03 6.91 11.77
N LEU A 88 23.64 7.40 10.70
CA LEU A 88 23.79 6.71 9.44
C LEU A 88 25.27 6.45 9.17
N SER A 89 25.59 5.26 8.68
CA SER A 89 26.94 4.91 8.27
C SER A 89 27.09 5.02 6.76
N LEU A 90 28.24 5.51 6.28
CA LEU A 90 28.52 5.55 4.83
C LEU A 90 28.44 4.14 4.24
N GLY A 91 27.77 4.00 3.10
CA GLY A 91 27.53 2.71 2.46
C GLY A 91 26.36 1.91 3.06
N GLN A 92 25.72 2.40 4.14
CA GLN A 92 24.55 1.74 4.71
C GLN A 92 23.40 1.72 3.70
N LYS A 93 22.80 0.55 3.51
CA LYS A 93 21.61 0.39 2.68
C LYS A 93 20.35 0.69 3.50
N LEU A 94 19.51 1.55 2.95
CA LEU A 94 18.19 1.89 3.49
C LEU A 94 17.11 1.53 2.47
N ILE A 95 16.04 0.91 2.95
CA ILE A 95 14.80 0.67 2.23
C ILE A 95 13.93 1.92 2.37
N ILE A 96 13.42 2.42 1.24
CA ILE A 96 12.54 3.58 1.14
C ILE A 96 11.22 3.13 0.50
N GLU A 97 10.09 3.56 1.06
CA GLU A 97 8.72 3.26 0.59
C GLU A 97 7.85 4.52 0.54
#